data_AF-A0A524J0Q5-F1
#
_entry.id   AF-A0A524J0Q5-F1
#
_cell.length_a   1.000
_cell.length_b   1.000
_cell.length_c   1.000
_cell.angle_alpha   90.00
_cell.angle_beta   90.00
_cell.angle_gamma   90.00
#
_symmetry.space_group_name_H-M   'P 1'
#
loop_
_entity.id
_entity.type
_entity.pdbx_description
1 polymer ?
#
loop_
_entity_poly.entity_id
_entity_poly.type
_entity_poly.pdbx_seq_one_letter_code
_entity_poly.pdbx_strand_id
1 'polypeptide(L)'
;MSLAATFLAMFVAVAAAPALVSAESGDEPIAEAKVVIIVGPVESSTKSYKRRANEAYAEAIKYTSDVTKVYSPNASWKIVKAATAGASLVIYLGHGNGWPSPYVNDPNYTTKDGFGLNAKKGHGNRNVKYRGEPYMSELDLAPDAVIILNHLCYASGNSEPGRADPKRRVARKRVDNYGAAFLNAGVAAVIAEAHGGITTYIRDLFTTDLPLEDVWRGAWNVHGNELSFPSVRTEGAMAYTDTDKATSGYYRSLVLQPGKTAADFRAGFSL
;
A
#
# COMPACT_ATOMS: atom_id res chain seq x y z
N MET A 1 63.01 75.56 12.30
CA MET A 1 61.52 75.50 12.37
C MET A 1 61.04 75.36 10.93
N SER A 2 60.99 74.13 10.40
CA SER A 2 59.87 73.16 10.44
C SER A 2 58.80 73.51 9.39
N LEU A 3 58.84 72.86 8.22
CA LEU A 3 57.95 71.76 7.74
C LEU A 3 56.50 72.26 7.46
N ALA A 4 55.77 71.84 6.42
CA ALA A 4 55.93 70.82 5.40
C ALA A 4 54.90 71.05 4.28
N ALA A 5 55.20 70.53 3.09
CA ALA A 5 54.24 70.37 2.00
C ALA A 5 53.31 69.18 2.28
N THR A 6 52.03 69.30 1.93
CA THR A 6 51.07 68.20 2.00
C THR A 6 50.53 67.91 0.60
N PHE A 7 50.99 66.80 0.02
CA PHE A 7 50.40 66.17 -1.17
C PHE A 7 49.22 65.30 -0.73
N LEU A 8 48.05 65.53 -1.30
CA LEU A 8 46.87 64.69 -1.10
C LEU A 8 46.90 63.54 -2.12
N ALA A 9 47.22 62.33 -1.65
CA ALA A 9 47.14 61.11 -2.45
C ALA A 9 45.69 60.58 -2.43
N MET A 10 45.07 60.47 -3.60
CA MET A 10 43.73 59.93 -3.78
C MET A 10 43.83 58.40 -3.87
N PHE A 11 43.38 57.68 -2.83
CA PHE A 11 43.26 56.22 -2.86
C PHE A 11 41.97 55.83 -3.61
N VAL A 12 42.11 55.16 -4.75
CA VAL A 12 41.00 54.45 -5.41
C VAL A 12 40.93 53.06 -4.80
N ALA A 13 39.91 52.80 -3.97
CA ALA A 13 39.61 51.47 -3.47
C ALA A 13 38.89 50.67 -4.56
N VAL A 14 39.57 49.68 -5.14
CA VAL A 14 38.93 48.66 -5.98
C VAL A 14 38.28 47.64 -5.05
N ALA A 15 36.96 47.70 -4.91
CA ALA A 15 36.20 46.69 -4.19
C ALA A 15 36.11 45.41 -5.05
N ALA A 16 36.78 44.35 -4.61
CA ALA A 16 36.58 43.01 -5.16
C ALA A 16 35.22 42.48 -4.67
N ALA A 17 34.27 42.34 -5.59
CA ALA A 17 32.99 41.68 -5.29
C ALA A 17 33.24 40.17 -5.10
N PRO A 18 32.69 39.53 -4.04
CA PRO A 18 32.72 38.08 -3.94
C PRO A 18 31.85 37.50 -5.07
N ALA A 19 32.43 36.63 -5.89
CA ALA A 19 31.68 35.81 -6.82
C ALA A 19 30.72 34.93 -6.02
N LEU A 20 29.42 35.12 -6.22
CA LEU A 20 28.40 34.19 -5.76
C LEU A 20 28.61 32.89 -6.55
N VAL A 21 29.26 31.92 -5.91
CA VAL A 21 29.28 30.55 -6.38
C VAL A 21 27.84 30.04 -6.22
N SER A 22 27.11 29.87 -7.32
CA SER A 22 25.87 29.10 -7.30
C SER A 22 26.22 27.73 -6.75
N ALA A 23 25.70 27.41 -5.57
CA ALA A 23 25.64 26.02 -5.13
C ALA A 23 24.80 25.29 -6.17
N GLU A 24 25.42 24.39 -6.95
CA GLU A 24 24.68 23.35 -7.65
C GLU A 24 23.91 22.61 -6.57
N SER A 25 22.58 22.68 -6.63
CA SER A 25 21.72 21.76 -5.89
C SER A 25 22.11 20.37 -6.34
N GLY A 26 22.88 19.65 -5.51
CA GLY A 26 23.01 18.22 -5.65
C GLY A 26 21.60 17.66 -5.60
N ASP A 27 21.17 17.00 -6.67
CA ASP A 27 20.00 16.13 -6.62
C ASP A 27 20.31 15.08 -5.55
N GLU A 28 19.73 15.25 -4.35
CA GLU A 28 19.55 14.13 -3.43
C GLU A 28 18.92 13.00 -4.25
N PRO A 29 19.43 11.76 -4.18
CA PRO A 29 18.80 10.65 -4.86
C PRO A 29 17.32 10.66 -4.51
N ILE A 30 16.45 10.83 -5.52
CA ILE A 30 15.01 10.68 -5.30
C ILE A 30 14.86 9.29 -4.69
N ALA A 31 14.41 9.25 -3.43
CA ALA A 31 14.27 7.99 -2.76
C ALA A 31 13.37 7.08 -3.58
N GLU A 32 13.86 5.88 -3.85
CA GLU A 32 13.21 4.98 -4.77
C GLU A 32 12.09 4.23 -4.03
N ALA A 33 10.94 4.07 -4.70
CA ALA A 33 9.83 3.34 -4.11
C ALA A 33 10.21 1.89 -3.83
N LYS A 34 10.01 1.43 -2.60
CA LYS A 34 10.15 0.00 -2.28
C LYS A 34 8.81 -0.72 -2.42
N VAL A 35 8.75 -1.69 -3.34
CA VAL A 35 7.56 -2.49 -3.62
C VAL A 35 7.77 -3.91 -3.12
N VAL A 36 6.82 -4.43 -2.34
CA VAL A 36 6.86 -5.81 -1.83
C VAL A 36 5.65 -6.60 -2.32
N ILE A 37 5.90 -7.68 -3.05
CA ILE A 37 4.86 -8.55 -3.61
C ILE A 37 4.90 -9.89 -2.90
N ILE A 38 3.81 -10.23 -2.22
CA ILE A 38 3.70 -11.39 -1.34
C ILE A 38 2.69 -12.37 -1.92
N VAL A 39 3.06 -13.66 -1.96
CA VAL A 39 2.13 -14.74 -2.31
C VAL A 39 2.10 -15.76 -1.16
N GLY A 40 0.98 -15.87 -0.47
CA GLY A 40 0.75 -16.85 0.59
C GLY A 40 0.56 -18.28 0.08
N PRO A 41 0.58 -19.30 0.97
CA PRO A 41 0.23 -20.67 0.63
C PRO A 41 -1.27 -20.80 0.37
N VAL A 42 -1.69 -20.94 -0.89
CA VAL A 42 -3.09 -21.14 -1.30
C VAL A 42 -3.27 -22.47 -2.03
N GLU A 43 -2.55 -23.49 -1.57
CA GLU A 43 -2.72 -24.87 -2.01
C GLU A 43 -2.52 -25.01 -3.53
N SER A 44 -3.47 -25.65 -4.23
CA SER A 44 -3.44 -25.85 -5.69
C SER A 44 -3.49 -24.54 -6.48
N SER A 45 -4.08 -23.48 -5.93
CA SER A 45 -4.19 -22.16 -6.57
C SER A 45 -2.87 -21.39 -6.60
N THR A 46 -1.84 -21.84 -5.85
CA THR A 46 -0.61 -21.06 -5.63
C THR A 46 0.11 -20.73 -6.94
N LYS A 47 0.11 -21.65 -7.91
CA LYS A 47 0.70 -21.40 -9.24
C LYS A 47 0.00 -20.23 -9.96
N SER A 48 -1.32 -20.15 -9.83
CA SER A 48 -2.14 -19.10 -10.44
C SER A 48 -1.90 -17.75 -9.77
N TYR A 49 -1.75 -17.73 -8.45
CA TYR A 49 -1.47 -16.51 -7.68
C TYR A 49 -0.06 -15.98 -7.98
N LYS A 50 0.94 -16.87 -8.08
CA LYS A 50 2.30 -16.48 -8.51
C LYS A 50 2.33 -15.87 -9.91
N ARG A 51 1.50 -16.36 -10.84
CA ARG A 51 1.42 -15.79 -12.19
C ARG A 51 0.91 -14.35 -12.14
N ARG A 52 -0.19 -14.09 -11.43
CA ARG A 52 -0.72 -12.72 -11.23
C ARG A 52 0.24 -11.81 -10.48
N ALA A 53 0.90 -12.33 -9.46
CA ALA A 53 1.95 -11.60 -8.75
C ALA A 53 3.13 -11.25 -9.68
N ASN A 54 3.44 -12.09 -10.66
CA ASN A 54 4.46 -11.78 -11.67
C ASN A 54 3.98 -10.74 -12.70
N GLU A 55 2.68 -10.65 -12.98
CA GLU A 55 2.11 -9.55 -13.77
C GLU A 55 2.24 -8.23 -13.00
N ALA A 56 1.93 -8.22 -11.70
CA ALA A 56 2.14 -7.07 -10.83
C ALA A 56 3.62 -6.67 -10.75
N TYR A 57 4.53 -7.65 -10.62
CA TYR A 57 5.98 -7.40 -10.67
C TYR A 57 6.42 -6.76 -11.99
N ALA A 58 5.96 -7.31 -13.12
CA ALA A 58 6.32 -6.80 -14.44
C ALA A 58 5.83 -5.36 -14.66
N GLU A 59 4.75 -4.95 -14.01
CA GLU A 59 4.32 -3.55 -13.98
C GLU A 59 5.18 -2.71 -13.05
N ALA A 60 5.43 -3.16 -11.81
CA ALA A 60 6.17 -2.40 -10.81
C ALA A 60 7.62 -2.07 -11.24
N ILE A 61 8.31 -3.02 -11.89
CA ILE A 61 9.70 -2.81 -12.35
C ILE A 61 9.86 -1.77 -13.46
N LYS A 62 8.76 -1.22 -13.98
CA LYS A 62 8.80 -0.07 -14.90
C LYS A 62 9.07 1.25 -14.17
N TYR A 63 8.85 1.28 -12.86
CA TYR A 63 8.83 2.51 -12.05
C TYR A 63 9.86 2.50 -10.91
N THR A 64 10.33 1.32 -10.51
CA THR A 64 11.34 1.15 -9.46
C THR A 64 12.14 -0.13 -9.66
N SER A 65 13.41 -0.10 -9.28
CA SER A 65 14.32 -1.23 -9.20
C SER A 65 14.22 -2.01 -7.88
N ASP A 66 13.69 -1.41 -6.81
CA ASP A 66 13.50 -2.05 -5.50
C ASP A 66 12.14 -2.77 -5.40
N VAL A 67 12.06 -3.91 -6.09
CA VAL A 67 10.88 -4.79 -6.05
C VAL A 67 11.22 -6.15 -5.45
N THR A 68 10.77 -6.38 -4.22
CA THR A 68 11.01 -7.63 -3.48
C THR A 68 9.84 -8.61 -3.62
N LYS A 69 10.12 -9.85 -4.04
CA LYS A 69 9.15 -10.96 -4.08
C LYS A 69 9.28 -11.86 -2.86
N VAL A 70 8.17 -12.09 -2.15
CA VAL A 70 8.09 -13.03 -1.02
C VAL A 70 6.99 -14.06 -1.29
N TYR A 71 7.34 -15.14 -2.01
CA TYR A 71 6.35 -16.13 -2.46
C TYR A 71 6.43 -17.44 -1.68
N SER A 72 5.27 -18.07 -1.45
CA SER A 72 5.15 -19.44 -0.93
C SER A 72 5.97 -20.41 -1.78
N PRO A 73 6.71 -21.38 -1.18
CA PRO A 73 6.63 -21.82 0.21
C PRO A 73 7.46 -21.00 1.21
N ASN A 74 8.03 -19.87 0.79
CA ASN A 74 8.97 -19.10 1.61
C ASN A 74 8.33 -17.88 2.30
N ALA A 75 7.06 -17.59 2.08
CA ALA A 75 6.37 -16.43 2.62
C ALA A 75 5.97 -16.63 4.09
N SER A 76 6.95 -16.73 4.98
CA SER A 76 6.72 -16.79 6.43
C SER A 76 6.65 -15.38 7.03
N TRP A 77 6.05 -15.26 8.23
CA TRP A 77 5.93 -13.98 8.94
C TRP A 77 7.27 -13.25 9.07
N LYS A 78 8.32 -13.96 9.53
CA LYS A 78 9.67 -13.37 9.69
C LYS A 78 10.20 -12.76 8.38
N ILE A 79 9.97 -13.43 7.25
CA ILE A 79 10.45 -12.95 5.95
C ILE A 79 9.59 -11.79 5.45
N VAL A 80 8.27 -11.89 5.58
CA VAL A 80 7.34 -10.83 5.18
C VAL A 80 7.59 -9.55 5.98
N LYS A 81 7.67 -9.63 7.32
CA LYS A 81 7.96 -8.46 8.18
C LYS A 81 9.28 -7.80 7.78
N ALA A 82 10.34 -8.58 7.62
CA ALA A 82 11.64 -8.02 7.21
C ALA A 82 11.62 -7.40 5.81
N ALA A 83 10.91 -7.99 4.86
CA ALA A 83 10.82 -7.46 3.51
C ALA A 83 9.99 -6.17 3.44
N THR A 84 8.94 -6.06 4.26
CA THR A 84 7.97 -4.94 4.24
C THR A 84 8.44 -3.69 4.97
N ALA A 85 9.45 -3.77 5.83
CA ALA A 85 10.02 -2.59 6.47
C ALA A 85 10.44 -1.54 5.41
N GLY A 86 9.90 -0.32 5.51
CA GLY A 86 10.10 0.79 4.57
C GLY A 86 9.41 0.62 3.21
N ALA A 87 8.56 -0.38 3.01
CA ALA A 87 7.83 -0.54 1.76
C ALA A 87 6.76 0.55 1.61
N SER A 88 6.74 1.23 0.47
CA SER A 88 5.68 2.18 0.11
C SER A 88 4.50 1.48 -0.56
N LEU A 89 4.72 0.36 -1.25
CA LEU A 89 3.64 -0.44 -1.84
C LEU A 89 3.77 -1.90 -1.41
N VAL A 90 2.72 -2.44 -0.78
CA VAL A 90 2.63 -3.87 -0.46
C VAL A 90 1.47 -4.50 -1.21
N ILE A 91 1.77 -5.53 -1.99
CA ILE A 91 0.80 -6.30 -2.75
C ILE A 91 0.73 -7.69 -2.15
N TYR A 92 -0.44 -8.11 -1.66
CA TYR A 92 -0.63 -9.44 -1.08
C TYR A 92 -1.66 -10.25 -1.85
N LEU A 93 -1.27 -11.46 -2.25
CA LEU A 93 -2.15 -12.47 -2.83
C LEU A 93 -2.12 -13.71 -1.93
N GLY A 94 -3.27 -14.10 -1.38
CA GLY A 94 -3.32 -15.31 -0.56
C GLY A 94 -4.68 -15.58 0.07
N HIS A 95 -4.69 -16.37 1.14
CA HIS A 95 -5.91 -16.55 1.93
C HIS A 95 -6.23 -15.27 2.70
N GLY A 96 -7.47 -14.81 2.58
CA GLY A 96 -8.04 -13.84 3.49
C GLY A 96 -8.80 -14.53 4.62
N ASN A 97 -8.90 -13.86 5.78
CA ASN A 97 -9.67 -14.33 6.93
C ASN A 97 -10.28 -13.13 7.64
N GLY A 98 -11.30 -12.52 7.04
CA GLY A 98 -11.84 -11.27 7.58
C GLY A 98 -12.85 -11.48 8.72
N TRP A 99 -13.11 -10.43 9.50
CA TRP A 99 -14.19 -10.41 10.47
C TRP A 99 -15.33 -9.48 10.03
N PRO A 100 -16.62 -9.86 10.16
CA PRO A 100 -17.14 -11.14 10.65
C PRO A 100 -16.95 -12.30 9.67
N SER A 101 -16.59 -13.48 10.18
CA SER A 101 -16.50 -14.74 9.42
C SER A 101 -17.28 -15.87 10.12
N PRO A 102 -17.62 -16.96 9.42
CA PRO A 102 -18.29 -18.13 10.02
C PRO A 102 -17.38 -18.95 10.95
N TYR A 103 -16.11 -18.58 11.06
CA TYR A 103 -15.12 -19.26 11.88
C TYR A 103 -15.16 -18.81 13.33
N VAL A 104 -14.37 -19.50 14.17
CA VAL A 104 -14.22 -19.22 15.60
C VAL A 104 -14.06 -17.73 15.86
N ASN A 105 -14.79 -17.26 16.87
CA ASN A 105 -14.72 -15.88 17.36
C ASN A 105 -13.29 -15.57 17.82
N ASP A 106 -12.74 -14.47 17.33
CA ASP A 106 -11.38 -14.01 17.61
C ASP A 106 -11.46 -12.52 17.98
N PRO A 107 -11.83 -12.21 19.24
CA PRO A 107 -12.11 -10.84 19.67
C PRO A 107 -10.87 -9.93 19.62
N ASN A 108 -9.68 -10.54 19.57
CA ASN A 108 -8.39 -9.85 19.51
C ASN A 108 -7.83 -9.82 18.07
N TYR A 109 -8.61 -10.27 17.08
CA TYR A 109 -8.23 -10.25 15.67
C TYR A 109 -6.88 -10.90 15.38
N THR A 110 -6.43 -11.86 16.20
CA THR A 110 -5.08 -12.45 16.11
C THR A 110 -4.86 -13.25 14.82
N THR A 111 -5.94 -13.71 14.22
CA THR A 111 -5.99 -14.42 12.94
C THR A 111 -6.81 -13.69 11.89
N LYS A 112 -7.50 -12.59 12.25
CA LYS A 112 -8.44 -11.90 11.37
C LYS A 112 -7.84 -10.69 10.70
N ASP A 113 -8.33 -10.37 9.50
CA ASP A 113 -8.11 -9.07 8.87
C ASP A 113 -6.61 -8.78 8.60
N GLY A 114 -5.88 -9.81 8.13
CA GLY A 114 -4.45 -9.74 7.81
C GLY A 114 -4.02 -10.77 6.77
N PHE A 115 -2.87 -11.41 6.95
CA PHE A 115 -2.28 -12.31 5.95
C PHE A 115 -2.33 -13.79 6.34
N GLY A 116 -2.74 -14.65 5.41
CA GLY A 116 -2.47 -16.09 5.44
C GLY A 116 -1.07 -16.40 4.88
N LEU A 117 -0.12 -16.72 5.74
CA LEU A 117 1.30 -16.91 5.39
C LEU A 117 1.77 -18.35 5.63
N ASN A 118 2.94 -18.73 5.12
CA ASN A 118 3.54 -20.01 5.46
C ASN A 118 3.87 -20.04 6.97
N ALA A 119 3.38 -21.05 7.67
CA ALA A 119 3.70 -21.29 9.08
C ALA A 119 5.22 -21.44 9.28
N LYS A 120 5.88 -22.08 8.31
CA LYS A 120 7.33 -22.27 8.27
C LYS A 120 7.84 -22.17 6.83
N LYS A 121 8.95 -21.45 6.63
CA LYS A 121 9.62 -21.28 5.33
C LYS A 121 10.00 -22.65 4.74
N GLY A 122 9.69 -22.88 3.47
CA GLY A 122 10.05 -24.09 2.72
C GLY A 122 9.08 -25.27 2.90
N HIS A 123 8.05 -25.15 3.74
CA HIS A 123 7.14 -26.27 4.08
C HIS A 123 5.87 -26.31 3.20
N GLY A 124 6.02 -26.09 1.89
CA GLY A 124 4.97 -26.27 0.89
C GLY A 124 3.86 -25.20 0.88
N ASN A 125 2.81 -25.43 0.10
CA ASN A 125 1.73 -24.47 -0.15
C ASN A 125 0.44 -24.76 0.65
N ARG A 126 0.47 -25.71 1.59
CA ARG A 126 -0.70 -26.11 2.41
C ARG A 126 -0.54 -25.76 3.90
N ASN A 127 0.61 -25.19 4.29
CA ASN A 127 0.98 -24.95 5.69
C ASN A 127 0.59 -23.54 6.16
N VAL A 128 -0.65 -23.12 5.94
CA VAL A 128 -1.08 -21.75 6.24
C VAL A 128 -1.08 -21.47 7.76
N LYS A 129 -0.60 -20.29 8.14
CA LYS A 129 -0.79 -19.67 9.45
C LYS A 129 -1.29 -18.24 9.23
N TYR A 130 -2.46 -17.95 9.77
CA TYR A 130 -3.04 -16.62 9.73
C TYR A 130 -2.34 -15.69 10.72
N ARG A 131 -2.05 -14.48 10.24
CA ARG A 131 -1.46 -13.34 10.97
C ARG A 131 -2.43 -12.18 10.83
N GLY A 132 -3.23 -11.95 11.86
CA GLY A 132 -4.28 -10.93 11.82
C GLY A 132 -3.80 -9.53 12.20
N GLU A 133 -4.73 -8.64 12.55
CA GLU A 133 -4.51 -7.21 12.81
C GLU A 133 -3.25 -6.88 13.62
N PRO A 134 -2.96 -7.52 14.78
CA PRO A 134 -1.78 -7.16 15.58
C PRO A 134 -0.46 -7.32 14.85
N TYR A 135 -0.40 -8.20 13.85
CA TYR A 135 0.78 -8.37 13.02
C TYR A 135 0.87 -7.27 11.96
N MET A 136 -0.25 -6.81 11.40
CA MET A 136 -0.23 -5.80 10.33
C MET A 136 0.34 -4.46 10.84
N SER A 137 0.11 -4.13 12.11
CA SER A 137 0.72 -2.97 12.77
C SER A 137 2.24 -3.07 12.98
N GLU A 138 2.84 -4.25 12.78
CA GLU A 138 4.27 -4.48 12.92
C GLU A 138 5.03 -4.48 11.57
N LEU A 139 4.40 -4.09 10.47
CA LEU A 139 5.03 -4.16 9.13
C LEU A 139 6.05 -3.05 8.87
N ASP A 140 6.15 -2.04 9.74
CA ASP A 140 7.12 -0.94 9.67
C ASP A 140 7.16 -0.26 8.28
N LEU A 141 5.98 0.00 7.69
CA LEU A 141 5.83 0.52 6.33
C LEU A 141 6.28 1.98 6.21
N ALA A 142 6.54 2.43 4.98
CA ALA A 142 6.76 3.85 4.72
C ALA A 142 5.47 4.68 4.99
N PRO A 143 5.58 5.96 5.35
CA PRO A 143 4.42 6.84 5.45
C PRO A 143 3.61 6.86 4.16
N ASP A 144 2.29 6.96 4.28
CA ASP A 144 1.38 7.02 3.14
C ASP A 144 1.49 5.83 2.17
N ALA A 145 2.03 4.71 2.66
CA ALA A 145 2.07 3.47 1.91
C ALA A 145 0.68 3.06 1.42
N VAL A 146 0.64 2.26 0.36
CA VAL A 146 -0.59 1.68 -0.17
C VAL A 146 -0.53 0.17 -0.08
N ILE A 147 -1.63 -0.43 0.36
CA ILE A 147 -1.81 -1.88 0.41
C ILE A 147 -2.76 -2.30 -0.69
N ILE A 148 -2.37 -3.30 -1.50
CA ILE A 148 -3.24 -3.95 -2.47
C ILE A 148 -3.44 -5.41 -2.07
N LEU A 149 -4.66 -5.77 -1.72
CA LEU A 149 -5.08 -7.13 -1.36
C LEU A 149 -5.77 -7.76 -2.57
N ASN A 150 -5.16 -8.77 -3.20
CA ASN A 150 -5.69 -9.37 -4.43
C ASN A 150 -6.04 -10.86 -4.28
N HIS A 151 -7.29 -11.21 -4.64
CA HIS A 151 -7.89 -12.54 -4.51
C HIS A 151 -7.99 -13.09 -3.08
N LEU A 152 -8.35 -12.23 -2.13
CA LEU A 152 -8.60 -12.62 -0.74
C LEU A 152 -10.10 -12.87 -0.50
N CYS A 153 -10.40 -13.88 0.30
CA CYS A 153 -11.73 -14.00 0.91
C CYS A 153 -11.92 -12.87 1.94
N TYR A 154 -13.13 -12.32 2.02
CA TYR A 154 -13.56 -11.35 3.03
C TYR A 154 -12.99 -9.93 2.91
N ALA A 155 -11.81 -9.72 2.32
CA ALA A 155 -11.15 -8.42 2.30
C ALA A 155 -11.98 -7.31 1.63
N SER A 156 -12.64 -7.62 0.51
CA SER A 156 -13.51 -6.66 -0.20
C SER A 156 -14.98 -6.70 0.23
N GLY A 157 -15.26 -7.42 1.32
CA GLY A 157 -16.61 -7.65 1.82
C GLY A 157 -17.24 -8.95 1.32
N ASN A 158 -16.62 -9.64 0.36
CA ASN A 158 -17.05 -10.94 -0.18
C ASN A 158 -17.10 -12.07 0.87
N SER A 159 -17.70 -13.19 0.48
CA SER A 159 -17.57 -14.48 1.16
C SER A 159 -16.49 -15.34 0.49
N GLU A 160 -16.28 -16.55 0.99
CA GLU A 160 -15.47 -17.56 0.31
C GLU A 160 -16.08 -18.03 -1.02
N PRO A 161 -15.25 -18.53 -1.96
CA PRO A 161 -15.74 -19.18 -3.17
C PRO A 161 -16.79 -20.25 -2.87
N GLY A 162 -17.90 -20.24 -3.61
CA GLY A 162 -19.01 -21.18 -3.44
C GLY A 162 -19.93 -20.89 -2.25
N ARG A 163 -19.68 -19.83 -1.47
CA ARG A 163 -20.60 -19.36 -0.42
C ARG A 163 -21.49 -18.25 -0.95
N ALA A 164 -22.67 -18.12 -0.34
CA ALA A 164 -23.59 -17.03 -0.63
C ALA A 164 -22.96 -15.68 -0.28
N ASP A 165 -23.33 -14.67 -1.05
CA ASP A 165 -22.95 -13.30 -0.75
C ASP A 165 -23.49 -12.86 0.62
N PRO A 166 -22.70 -12.09 1.37
CA PRO A 166 -23.15 -11.58 2.65
C PRO A 166 -24.19 -10.47 2.45
N LYS A 167 -24.97 -10.21 3.50
CA LYS A 167 -25.78 -8.98 3.57
C LYS A 167 -24.86 -7.76 3.56
N ARG A 168 -25.32 -6.65 2.97
CA ARG A 168 -24.60 -5.36 2.91
C ARG A 168 -23.95 -4.95 4.25
N ARG A 169 -24.68 -5.06 5.36
CA ARG A 169 -24.14 -4.73 6.70
C ARG A 169 -22.90 -5.55 7.08
N VAL A 170 -22.87 -6.83 6.70
CA VAL A 170 -21.73 -7.71 6.97
C VAL A 170 -20.57 -7.38 6.03
N ALA A 171 -20.84 -7.14 4.74
CA ALA A 171 -19.82 -6.72 3.78
C ALA A 171 -19.13 -5.42 4.23
N ARG A 172 -19.90 -4.40 4.63
CA ARG A 172 -19.37 -3.13 5.15
C ARG A 172 -18.44 -3.34 6.34
N LYS A 173 -18.83 -4.18 7.30
CA LYS A 173 -17.98 -4.48 8.47
C LYS A 173 -16.68 -5.18 8.08
N ARG A 174 -16.73 -6.10 7.13
CA ARG A 174 -15.55 -6.81 6.65
C ARG A 174 -14.55 -5.85 5.98
N VAL A 175 -15.03 -4.99 5.08
CA VAL A 175 -14.22 -3.96 4.42
C VAL A 175 -13.55 -3.06 5.46
N ASP A 176 -14.35 -2.54 6.39
CA ASP A 176 -13.87 -1.63 7.43
C ASP A 176 -12.81 -2.28 8.34
N ASN A 177 -13.08 -3.49 8.81
CA ASN A 177 -12.16 -4.23 9.67
C ASN A 177 -10.85 -4.57 8.95
N TYR A 178 -10.91 -5.04 7.69
CA TYR A 178 -9.71 -5.42 6.94
C TYR A 178 -8.74 -4.25 6.70
N GLY A 179 -9.27 -3.03 6.57
CA GLY A 179 -8.46 -1.82 6.41
C GLY A 179 -7.88 -1.27 7.72
N ALA A 180 -8.54 -1.53 8.85
CA ALA A 180 -8.33 -0.80 10.10
C ALA A 180 -6.88 -0.84 10.61
N ALA A 181 -6.28 -2.03 10.71
CA ALA A 181 -4.94 -2.17 11.26
C ALA A 181 -3.86 -1.51 10.40
N PHE A 182 -4.03 -1.53 9.07
CA PHE A 182 -3.10 -0.86 8.18
C PHE A 182 -3.24 0.67 8.28
N LEU A 183 -4.47 1.20 8.29
CA LEU A 183 -4.70 2.65 8.40
C LEU A 183 -4.21 3.21 9.73
N ASN A 184 -4.40 2.45 10.82
CA ASN A 184 -3.86 2.80 12.13
C ASN A 184 -2.31 2.76 12.16
N ALA A 185 -1.68 2.04 11.24
CA ALA A 185 -0.23 2.02 11.04
C ALA A 185 0.26 3.12 10.07
N GLY A 186 -0.62 4.02 9.62
CA GLY A 186 -0.25 5.18 8.80
C GLY A 186 -0.22 4.95 7.29
N VAL A 187 -0.78 3.84 6.79
CA VAL A 187 -0.97 3.68 5.34
C VAL A 187 -2.04 4.66 4.83
N ALA A 188 -1.88 5.16 3.61
CA ALA A 188 -2.84 6.07 3.00
C ALA A 188 -4.12 5.35 2.56
N ALA A 189 -3.98 4.14 2.01
CA ALA A 189 -5.09 3.37 1.47
C ALA A 189 -4.88 1.85 1.50
N VAL A 190 -5.99 1.12 1.61
CA VAL A 190 -6.09 -0.33 1.42
C VAL A 190 -7.10 -0.61 0.31
N ILE A 191 -6.61 -1.09 -0.83
CA ILE A 191 -7.40 -1.51 -1.99
C ILE A 191 -7.57 -3.03 -1.91
N ALA A 192 -8.81 -3.52 -1.98
CA ALA A 192 -9.06 -4.96 -2.08
C ALA A 192 -9.72 -5.29 -3.42
N GLU A 193 -9.13 -6.23 -4.15
CA GLU A 193 -9.63 -6.72 -5.42
C GLU A 193 -9.70 -8.25 -5.49
N ALA A 194 -10.90 -8.81 -5.42
CA ALA A 194 -11.09 -10.25 -5.30
C ALA A 194 -11.07 -10.99 -6.65
N HIS A 195 -11.34 -10.31 -7.77
CA HIS A 195 -11.43 -10.94 -9.09
C HIS A 195 -10.55 -10.28 -10.18
N GLY A 196 -10.33 -8.97 -10.12
CA GLY A 196 -9.60 -8.22 -11.14
C GLY A 196 -8.07 -8.31 -11.05
N GLY A 197 -7.43 -7.88 -12.14
CA GLY A 197 -6.00 -7.57 -12.17
C GLY A 197 -5.73 -6.20 -11.56
N ILE A 198 -4.53 -6.01 -11.02
CA ILE A 198 -4.18 -4.83 -10.22
C ILE A 198 -3.17 -3.89 -10.90
N THR A 199 -2.77 -4.17 -12.14
CA THR A 199 -1.73 -3.42 -12.84
C THR A 199 -2.10 -1.95 -13.08
N THR A 200 -3.39 -1.65 -13.28
CA THR A 200 -3.88 -0.26 -13.40
C THR A 200 -3.60 0.53 -12.12
N TYR A 201 -3.89 -0.03 -10.94
CA TYR A 201 -3.59 0.66 -9.68
C TYR A 201 -2.10 0.96 -9.52
N ILE A 202 -1.24 -0.02 -9.84
CA ILE A 202 0.22 0.16 -9.78
C ILE A 202 0.63 1.32 -10.69
N ARG A 203 0.21 1.30 -11.95
CA ARG A 203 0.51 2.37 -12.90
C ARG A 203 0.08 3.73 -12.39
N ASP A 204 -1.18 3.86 -11.99
CA ASP A 204 -1.74 5.17 -11.64
C ASP A 204 -1.10 5.76 -10.38
N LEU A 205 -0.74 4.90 -9.40
CA LEU A 205 0.05 5.31 -8.23
C LEU A 205 1.41 5.89 -8.61
N PHE A 206 2.06 5.35 -9.64
CA PHE A 206 3.39 5.78 -10.07
C PHE A 206 3.39 6.93 -11.07
N THR A 207 2.31 7.13 -11.84
CA THR A 207 2.33 8.03 -13.00
C THR A 207 1.32 9.18 -12.95
N THR A 208 0.51 9.30 -11.90
CA THR A 208 -0.55 10.33 -11.82
C THR A 208 -0.53 11.09 -10.50
N ASP A 209 -1.26 12.20 -10.42
CA ASP A 209 -1.50 12.93 -9.16
C ASP A 209 -2.95 12.75 -8.68
N LEU A 210 -3.62 11.71 -9.16
CA LEU A 210 -5.03 11.47 -8.85
C LEU A 210 -5.24 11.29 -7.33
N PRO A 211 -6.38 11.75 -6.78
CA PRO A 211 -6.86 11.27 -5.50
C PRO A 211 -6.84 9.74 -5.47
N LEU A 212 -6.50 9.13 -4.34
CA LEU A 212 -6.44 7.66 -4.24
C LEU A 212 -7.82 7.00 -4.47
N GLU A 213 -8.90 7.73 -4.21
CA GLU A 213 -10.26 7.30 -4.60
C GLU A 213 -10.41 7.18 -6.12
N ASP A 214 -9.82 8.09 -6.89
CA ASP A 214 -9.94 8.12 -8.34
C ASP A 214 -8.98 7.12 -8.99
N VAL A 215 -7.83 6.82 -8.36
CA VAL A 215 -7.01 5.64 -8.71
C VAL A 215 -7.84 4.36 -8.60
N TRP A 216 -8.66 4.24 -7.55
CA TRP A 216 -9.53 3.08 -7.37
C TRP A 216 -10.71 3.06 -8.36
N ARG A 217 -11.40 4.19 -8.56
CA ARG A 217 -12.52 4.33 -9.51
C ARG A 217 -12.09 4.13 -10.96
N GLY A 218 -10.86 4.52 -11.31
CA GLY A 218 -10.29 4.43 -12.65
C GLY A 218 -9.94 3.01 -13.11
N ALA A 219 -10.03 2.01 -12.23
CA ALA A 219 -9.79 0.63 -12.63
C ALA A 219 -10.81 0.14 -13.65
N TRP A 220 -10.31 -0.58 -14.66
CA TRP A 220 -11.07 -1.06 -15.82
C TRP A 220 -12.29 -1.93 -15.48
N ASN A 221 -12.32 -2.52 -14.28
CA ASN A 221 -13.39 -3.40 -13.82
C ASN A 221 -14.42 -2.69 -12.93
N VAL A 222 -14.61 -1.38 -13.12
CA VAL A 222 -15.66 -0.61 -12.43
C VAL A 222 -17.06 -1.03 -12.89
N HIS A 223 -17.94 -1.22 -11.92
CA HIS A 223 -19.34 -1.62 -12.11
C HIS A 223 -20.31 -0.45 -11.94
N GLY A 224 -19.87 0.64 -11.32
CA GLY A 224 -20.68 1.85 -11.13
C GLY A 224 -21.75 1.72 -10.04
N ASN A 225 -21.66 0.67 -9.20
CA ASN A 225 -22.52 0.46 -8.04
C ASN A 225 -21.79 0.88 -6.76
N GLU A 226 -21.17 2.07 -6.79
CA GLU A 226 -20.38 2.57 -5.68
C GLU A 226 -21.27 2.85 -4.46
N LEU A 227 -20.81 2.40 -3.29
CA LEU A 227 -21.36 2.75 -1.99
C LEU A 227 -20.21 3.22 -1.11
N SER A 228 -20.39 4.36 -0.44
CA SER A 228 -19.43 4.89 0.52
C SER A 228 -20.03 4.92 1.93
N PHE A 229 -19.16 4.85 2.94
CA PHE A 229 -19.53 5.00 4.34
C PHE A 229 -18.31 5.37 5.19
N PRO A 230 -18.50 6.13 6.28
CA PRO A 230 -17.43 6.39 7.23
C PRO A 230 -16.98 5.08 7.90
N SER A 231 -15.67 4.94 8.08
CA SER A 231 -15.11 3.89 8.92
C SER A 231 -15.58 4.08 10.37
N VAL A 232 -15.91 2.98 11.03
CA VAL A 232 -16.15 2.99 12.49
C VAL A 232 -14.97 2.42 13.27
N ARG A 233 -13.92 1.98 12.56
CA ARG A 233 -12.70 1.36 13.12
C ARG A 233 -11.51 2.31 13.11
N THR A 234 -11.50 3.27 12.20
CA THR A 234 -10.45 4.28 12.06
C THR A 234 -11.11 5.65 11.88
N GLU A 235 -10.85 6.56 12.82
CA GLU A 235 -11.42 7.90 12.81
C GLU A 235 -11.00 8.67 11.55
N GLY A 236 -11.93 9.40 10.94
CA GLY A 236 -11.69 10.20 9.73
C GLY A 236 -11.60 9.41 8.42
N ALA A 237 -11.40 8.09 8.49
CA ALA A 237 -11.29 7.25 7.30
C ALA A 237 -12.65 7.00 6.61
N MET A 238 -12.61 6.81 5.30
CA MET A 238 -13.76 6.45 4.48
C MET A 238 -13.57 5.07 3.84
N ALA A 239 -14.65 4.32 3.76
CA ALA A 239 -14.70 3.02 3.11
C ALA A 239 -15.66 3.05 1.91
N TYR A 240 -15.28 2.36 0.85
CA TYR A 240 -15.98 2.28 -0.42
C TYR A 240 -16.11 0.83 -0.85
N THR A 241 -17.22 0.50 -1.50
CA THR A 241 -17.40 -0.74 -2.24
C THR A 241 -17.94 -0.43 -3.61
N ASP A 242 -17.55 -1.19 -4.63
CA ASP A 242 -18.22 -1.18 -5.92
C ASP A 242 -18.62 -2.61 -6.26
N THR A 243 -19.92 -2.86 -6.20
CA THR A 243 -20.47 -4.22 -6.27
C THR A 243 -20.77 -4.62 -7.71
N ASP A 244 -20.56 -5.89 -8.08
CA ASP A 244 -20.88 -6.40 -9.43
C ASP A 244 -22.35 -6.15 -9.83
N LYS A 245 -23.25 -6.17 -8.85
CA LYS A 245 -24.68 -5.83 -8.99
C LYS A 245 -25.05 -4.84 -7.89
N ALA A 246 -26.09 -4.03 -8.09
CA ALA A 246 -26.55 -2.99 -7.15
C ALA A 246 -26.67 -3.40 -5.65
N THR A 247 -26.79 -4.70 -5.34
CA THR A 247 -26.91 -5.19 -3.96
C THR A 247 -26.00 -6.38 -3.59
N SER A 248 -25.16 -6.88 -4.50
CA SER A 248 -24.40 -8.13 -4.33
C SER A 248 -23.13 -8.16 -5.19
N GLY A 249 -22.21 -9.08 -4.93
CA GLY A 249 -20.92 -9.16 -5.60
C GLY A 249 -19.92 -8.17 -5.01
N TYR A 250 -19.61 -8.30 -3.71
CA TYR A 250 -18.70 -7.42 -2.98
C TYR A 250 -17.24 -7.81 -3.26
N TYR A 251 -16.78 -7.60 -4.49
CA TYR A 251 -15.46 -8.06 -4.91
C TYR A 251 -14.41 -6.96 -4.98
N ARG A 252 -14.85 -5.69 -4.96
CA ARG A 252 -13.97 -4.52 -4.94
C ARG A 252 -14.28 -3.57 -3.80
N SER A 253 -13.24 -3.16 -3.07
CA SER A 253 -13.36 -2.14 -2.04
C SER A 253 -12.11 -1.28 -1.91
N LEU A 254 -12.29 -0.16 -1.22
CA LEU A 254 -11.23 0.77 -0.83
C LEU A 254 -11.51 1.22 0.61
N VAL A 255 -10.48 1.32 1.44
CA VAL A 255 -10.53 2.08 2.69
C VAL A 255 -9.35 3.03 2.71
N LEU A 256 -9.57 4.32 2.97
CA LEU A 256 -8.50 5.32 2.91
C LEU A 256 -8.71 6.47 3.90
N GLN A 257 -7.62 7.21 4.12
CA GLN A 257 -7.69 8.57 4.63
C GLN A 257 -8.10 9.52 3.49
N PRO A 258 -9.23 10.25 3.60
CA PRO A 258 -9.68 11.15 2.54
C PRO A 258 -8.64 12.23 2.21
N GLY A 259 -8.61 12.65 0.95
CA GLY A 259 -7.73 13.73 0.47
C GLY A 259 -6.29 13.28 0.12
N LYS A 260 -5.91 12.04 0.42
CA LYS A 260 -4.63 11.47 -0.04
C LYS A 260 -4.63 11.24 -1.56
N THR A 261 -3.48 11.46 -2.17
CA THR A 261 -3.24 11.38 -3.62
C THR A 261 -2.12 10.40 -3.95
N ALA A 262 -2.02 10.03 -5.22
CA ALA A 262 -0.87 9.30 -5.74
C ALA A 262 0.44 10.10 -5.61
N ALA A 263 0.37 11.44 -5.57
CA ALA A 263 1.52 12.29 -5.28
C ALA A 263 2.00 12.14 -3.83
N ASP A 264 1.08 12.08 -2.85
CA ASP A 264 1.42 11.82 -1.44
C ASP A 264 2.10 10.46 -1.26
N PHE A 265 1.56 9.42 -1.92
CA PHE A 265 2.19 8.10 -1.97
C PHE A 265 3.65 8.17 -2.46
N ARG A 266 3.94 8.97 -3.50
CA ARG A 266 5.31 9.14 -4.01
C ARG A 266 6.18 10.03 -3.13
N ALA A 267 5.61 11.01 -2.44
CA ALA A 267 6.33 11.83 -1.47
C ALA A 267 6.81 11.00 -0.25
N GLY A 268 6.11 9.90 0.07
CA GLY A 268 6.46 8.99 1.15
C GLY A 268 7.73 8.15 0.95
N PHE A 269 8.41 8.23 -0.20
CA PHE A 269 9.61 7.43 -0.47
C PHE A 269 10.84 7.89 0.34
N SER A 270 10.88 9.16 0.77
CA SER A 270 12.12 9.86 1.17
C SER A 270 12.50 9.83 2.65
N LEU A 271 12.39 8.69 3.34
CA LEU A 271 12.82 8.56 4.75
C LEU A 271 13.70 7.34 5.03
#